data_AF-A0A9N8K2N3-F1
#
_entry.id   AF-A0A9N8K2N3-F1
#
_cell.length_a   1.000
_cell.length_b   1.000
_cell.length_c   1.000
_cell.angle_alpha   90.00
_cell.angle_beta   90.00
_cell.angle_gamma   90.00
#
_symmetry.space_group_name_H-M   'P 1'
#
loop_
_entity.id
_entity.type
_entity.pdbx_description
1 polymer ?
#
loop_
_entity_poly.entity_id
_entity_poly.type
_entity_poly.pdbx_seq_one_letter_code
_entity_poly.pdbx_strand_id
1 'polypeptide(L)'
;MFRFRRVGPVFVSICSSSKLVEPRACVRMPSPRLLSRRFSNTLRYTQTSDWDSVRFDTVKRRRTPGAPLLSAEEKANVVACRQAIEEGESPETLFRSKLDAGTLSRPVASICLVEANHRNQVAAKLGQAALTWLWDQRDDLIYPDDNDLVFAMTDLLVREGNEEEVWDWIRCRSHRSKDLPFYVRHEWRATALKGLVMSKTKLSTNGSLDEAIEAFLRSGSMSVPDGGSESWLKTHLSWFIPLQAHERSPSINGGRRWTHSWPNTNMRLYHRVVVTLISMHSTSRLDLAKFAMYHIRVPDPEPIMNEFQDALENPNHALHTLRLSTTMHSMRLTAEHASDELRRFGRYNDAALLDAAREKILPSTGAYGDRADRESIFAQGKPAKKSPFPKFK
;
A
#
# COMPACT_ATOMS: atom_id res chain seq x y z
N MET A 1 2.92 45.69 -38.09
CA MET A 1 4.25 45.46 -37.47
C MET A 1 4.06 45.22 -35.98
N PHE A 2 4.12 43.97 -35.53
CA PHE A 2 4.19 43.59 -34.12
C PHE A 2 5.37 42.64 -33.95
N ARG A 3 6.28 42.91 -33.01
CA ARG A 3 7.38 41.99 -32.65
C ARG A 3 7.51 41.87 -31.13
N PHE A 4 7.60 40.60 -30.75
CA PHE A 4 7.82 40.01 -29.44
C PHE A 4 9.04 40.54 -28.66
N ARG A 5 8.99 40.47 -27.32
CA ARG A 5 10.10 39.96 -26.52
C ARG A 5 9.63 39.21 -25.26
N ARG A 6 10.32 38.10 -25.01
CA ARG A 6 10.11 37.04 -24.02
C ARG A 6 10.45 37.49 -22.60
N VAL A 7 9.72 36.98 -21.60
CA VAL A 7 10.14 36.91 -20.19
C VAL A 7 10.34 35.44 -19.85
N GLY A 8 11.57 35.09 -19.45
CA GLY A 8 11.93 33.77 -18.91
C GLY A 8 11.81 33.73 -17.38
N PRO A 9 11.80 32.54 -16.76
CA PRO A 9 11.56 32.39 -15.32
C PRO A 9 12.87 32.44 -14.51
N VAL A 10 12.78 33.08 -13.35
CA VAL A 10 13.83 33.16 -12.33
C VAL A 10 13.69 31.97 -11.38
N PHE A 11 14.64 31.04 -11.43
CA PHE A 11 14.92 30.08 -10.35
C PHE A 11 16.14 30.59 -9.59
N VAL A 12 15.99 30.95 -8.31
CA VAL A 12 17.11 31.28 -7.43
C VAL A 12 17.37 30.12 -6.49
N SER A 13 18.56 29.57 -6.66
CA SER A 13 19.29 28.64 -5.80
C SER A 13 19.39 29.15 -4.36
N ILE A 14 19.07 28.30 -3.38
CA ILE A 14 19.42 28.52 -1.98
C ILE A 14 20.12 27.27 -1.45
N CYS A 15 21.42 27.19 -1.74
CA CYS A 15 22.41 26.54 -0.89
C CYS A 15 23.38 27.63 -0.44
N SER A 16 23.35 28.03 0.83
CA SER A 16 24.44 28.79 1.43
C SER A 16 24.68 28.34 2.86
N SER A 17 25.90 27.85 3.08
CA SER A 17 26.48 27.39 4.33
C SER A 17 26.57 28.48 5.39
N SER A 18 26.21 28.14 6.62
CA SER A 18 26.65 28.89 7.80
C SER A 18 27.02 27.94 8.93
N LYS A 19 28.33 27.89 9.21
CA LYS A 19 28.97 27.26 10.36
C LYS A 19 28.44 27.91 11.64
N LEU A 20 28.05 27.10 12.63
CA LEU A 20 27.97 27.52 14.03
C LEU A 20 28.35 26.35 14.95
N VAL A 21 29.12 26.72 15.96
CA VAL A 21 29.98 25.91 16.84
C VAL A 21 29.15 25.34 18.01
N GLU A 22 29.46 24.10 18.44
CA GLU A 22 28.86 23.42 19.62
C GLU A 22 29.08 24.21 20.93
N PRO A 23 28.31 23.91 22.00
CA PRO A 23 28.88 22.97 22.97
C PRO A 23 27.94 21.85 23.41
N ARG A 24 28.58 20.71 23.70
CA ARG A 24 28.06 19.41 24.12
C ARG A 24 27.38 19.47 25.49
N ALA A 25 26.18 18.89 25.57
CA ALA A 25 25.65 18.30 26.80
C ALA A 25 25.29 16.83 26.50
N CYS A 26 26.14 15.92 26.95
CA CYS A 26 25.95 14.48 26.83
C CYS A 26 24.84 14.01 27.77
N VAL A 27 23.62 13.86 27.25
CA VAL A 27 22.62 12.97 27.85
C VAL A 27 22.73 11.63 27.13
N ARG A 28 23.23 10.62 27.85
CA ARG A 28 23.32 9.23 27.42
C ARG A 28 21.90 8.72 27.10
N MET A 29 21.47 8.83 25.85
CA MET A 29 20.29 8.14 25.37
C MET A 29 20.58 6.64 25.29
N PRO A 30 19.71 5.77 25.83
CA PRO A 30 19.84 4.34 25.62
C PRO A 30 19.72 4.01 24.13
N SER A 31 20.58 3.08 23.68
CA SER A 31 20.81 2.67 22.29
C SER A 31 19.55 2.66 21.38
N PRO A 32 19.65 3.13 20.11
CA PRO A 32 18.53 3.16 19.13
C PRO A 32 18.05 1.78 18.65
N ARG A 33 18.51 0.68 19.27
CA ARG A 33 18.26 -0.70 18.80
C ARG A 33 16.83 -1.20 19.03
N LEU A 34 15.95 -0.40 19.64
CA LEU A 34 14.55 -0.76 19.91
C LEU A 34 13.51 0.03 19.10
N LEU A 35 13.91 1.04 18.31
CA LEU A 35 12.98 1.92 17.57
C LEU A 35 12.82 1.59 16.08
N SER A 36 13.54 0.58 15.56
CA SER A 36 13.53 0.24 14.12
C SER A 36 12.60 -0.92 13.74
N ARG A 37 11.78 -1.45 14.65
CA ARG A 37 10.69 -2.37 14.28
C ARG A 37 9.52 -1.55 13.73
N ARG A 38 9.76 -0.84 12.63
CA ARG A 38 8.71 -0.22 11.81
C ARG A 38 7.78 -1.33 11.36
N PHE A 39 6.49 -1.17 11.67
CA PHE A 39 5.38 -2.03 11.26
C PHE A 39 5.21 -1.99 9.73
N SER A 40 6.08 -2.72 9.03
CA SER A 40 5.95 -2.96 7.60
C SER A 40 5.08 -4.20 7.41
N ASN A 41 3.76 -4.05 7.56
CA ASN A 41 2.79 -4.99 7.00
C ASN A 41 2.50 -4.61 5.54
N THR A 42 3.57 -4.59 4.74
CA THR A 42 3.50 -4.42 3.28
C THR A 42 3.73 -5.81 2.68
N LEU A 43 2.64 -6.57 2.56
CA LEU A 43 2.64 -7.88 1.89
C LEU A 43 1.63 -7.86 0.74
N ARG A 44 2.21 -7.95 -0.46
CA ARG A 44 1.70 -8.50 -1.74
C ARG A 44 0.27 -8.12 -2.15
N TYR A 45 0.18 -7.08 -2.97
CA TYR A 45 -0.83 -6.99 -4.01
C TYR A 45 -0.10 -6.90 -5.36
N THR A 46 -0.05 -8.02 -6.07
CA THR A 46 0.38 -8.07 -7.48
C THR A 46 -0.75 -8.68 -8.29
N GLN A 47 -1.03 -8.04 -9.44
CA GLN A 47 -2.00 -8.38 -10.48
C GLN A 47 -3.44 -7.92 -10.23
N THR A 48 -3.69 -6.70 -10.71
CA THR A 48 -4.99 -6.18 -11.14
C THR A 48 -5.48 -6.96 -12.35
N SER A 49 -6.18 -8.07 -12.12
CA SER A 49 -7.21 -8.61 -13.03
C SER A 49 -8.12 -9.65 -12.38
N ASP A 50 -7.91 -10.00 -11.11
CA ASP A 50 -8.74 -10.95 -10.38
C ASP A 50 -9.00 -10.39 -8.98
N TRP A 51 -9.98 -9.49 -8.87
CA TRP A 51 -10.47 -9.04 -7.55
C TRP A 51 -11.38 -10.09 -6.88
N ASP A 52 -11.74 -11.16 -7.60
CA ASP A 52 -12.71 -12.17 -7.15
C ASP A 52 -12.09 -13.47 -6.60
N SER A 53 -10.75 -13.61 -6.57
CA SER A 53 -10.12 -14.91 -6.28
C SER A 53 -8.98 -14.89 -5.25
N VAL A 54 -8.92 -13.89 -4.36
CA VAL A 54 -7.99 -13.96 -3.21
C VAL A 54 -8.62 -14.78 -2.08
N ARG A 55 -8.57 -16.11 -2.18
CA ARG A 55 -8.54 -16.94 -0.97
C ARG A 55 -7.30 -16.56 -0.19
N PHE A 56 -7.49 -15.89 0.95
CA PHE A 56 -6.42 -15.50 1.87
C PHE A 56 -5.87 -16.75 2.59
N ASP A 57 -5.13 -17.57 1.86
CA ASP A 57 -4.39 -18.68 2.44
C ASP A 57 -3.24 -18.14 3.31
N THR A 58 -3.44 -18.29 4.63
CA THR A 58 -2.46 -18.54 5.69
C THR A 58 -1.01 -18.09 5.46
N VAL A 59 -0.78 -16.80 5.21
CA VAL A 59 0.53 -16.20 5.52
C VAL A 59 0.69 -16.22 7.03
N LYS A 60 1.75 -16.85 7.57
CA LYS A 60 2.11 -16.83 9.01
C LYS A 60 2.23 -15.37 9.48
N ARG A 61 1.13 -14.80 9.95
CA ARG A 61 1.08 -13.47 10.55
C ARG A 61 1.87 -13.51 11.86
N ARG A 62 2.73 -12.52 12.07
CA ARG A 62 3.40 -12.35 13.36
C ARG A 62 2.35 -11.87 14.35
N ARG A 63 1.85 -12.78 15.20
CA ARG A 63 1.03 -12.44 16.36
C ARG A 63 1.75 -11.45 17.26
N THR A 64 0.99 -10.66 17.99
CA THR A 64 1.53 -9.80 19.04
C THR A 64 2.20 -10.67 20.10
N PRO A 65 3.50 -10.50 20.37
CA PRO A 65 4.15 -11.25 21.44
C PRO A 65 3.45 -10.99 22.77
N GLY A 66 3.00 -12.05 23.46
CA GLY A 66 2.28 -11.94 24.73
C GLY A 66 0.77 -11.72 24.61
N ALA A 67 0.20 -11.63 23.40
CA ALA A 67 -1.25 -11.65 23.26
C ALA A 67 -1.85 -12.97 23.75
N PRO A 68 -3.04 -12.95 24.38
CA PRO A 68 -3.73 -14.16 24.79
C PRO A 68 -3.89 -15.12 23.61
N LEU A 69 -3.56 -16.39 23.83
CA LEU A 69 -3.88 -17.41 22.85
C LEU A 69 -5.39 -17.62 22.87
N LEU A 70 -5.99 -17.73 21.68
CA LEU A 70 -7.38 -18.17 21.55
C LEU A 70 -7.59 -19.46 22.35
N SER A 71 -8.67 -19.49 23.12
CA SER A 71 -9.10 -20.67 23.85
C SER A 71 -9.43 -21.81 22.88
N ALA A 72 -9.47 -23.05 23.38
CA ALA A 72 -9.87 -24.20 22.55
C ALA A 72 -11.30 -24.02 21.99
N GLU A 73 -12.19 -23.43 22.80
CA GLU A 73 -13.56 -23.11 22.42
C GLU A 73 -13.63 -22.03 21.34
N GLU A 74 -12.86 -20.94 21.47
CA GLU A 74 -12.82 -19.89 20.44
C GLU A 74 -12.29 -20.42 19.11
N LYS A 75 -11.30 -21.32 19.13
CA LYS A 75 -10.80 -21.98 17.91
C LYS A 75 -11.88 -22.87 17.28
N ALA A 76 -12.59 -23.64 18.09
CA ALA A 76 -13.69 -24.48 17.60
C ALA A 76 -14.80 -23.61 16.96
N ASN A 77 -15.17 -22.50 17.61
CA ASN A 77 -16.16 -21.55 17.10
C ASN A 77 -15.74 -20.90 15.78
N VAL A 78 -14.45 -20.56 15.62
CA VAL A 78 -13.90 -20.06 14.35
C VAL A 78 -14.01 -21.09 13.23
N VAL A 79 -13.64 -22.35 13.51
CA VAL A 79 -13.74 -23.43 12.51
C VAL A 79 -15.20 -23.68 12.12
N ALA A 80 -16.09 -23.78 13.11
CA ALA A 80 -17.52 -23.97 12.87
C ALA A 80 -18.13 -22.82 12.06
N CYS A 81 -17.76 -21.58 12.38
CA CYS A 81 -18.23 -20.41 11.62
C CYS A 81 -17.79 -20.45 10.15
N ARG A 82 -16.55 -20.84 9.86
CA ARG A 82 -16.08 -20.98 8.48
C ARG A 82 -16.84 -22.07 7.74
N GLN A 83 -16.99 -23.23 8.37
CA GLN A 83 -17.70 -24.36 7.78
C GLN A 83 -19.16 -24.00 7.48
N ALA A 84 -19.86 -23.33 8.40
CA ALA A 84 -21.24 -22.89 8.18
C ALA A 84 -21.36 -21.93 6.97
N ILE A 85 -20.41 -20.99 6.82
CA ILE A 85 -20.36 -20.09 5.67
C ILE A 85 -20.08 -20.86 4.36
N GLU A 86 -19.19 -21.86 4.40
CA GLU A 86 -18.88 -22.74 3.26
C GLU A 86 -20.07 -23.62 2.86
N GLU A 87 -20.86 -24.07 3.84
CA GLU A 87 -22.11 -24.82 3.65
C GLU A 87 -23.28 -23.95 3.16
N GLY A 88 -23.08 -22.63 3.09
CA GLY A 88 -24.00 -21.69 2.44
C GLY A 88 -24.74 -20.76 3.39
N GLU A 89 -24.46 -20.81 4.71
CA GLU A 89 -25.07 -19.87 5.64
C GLU A 89 -24.63 -18.42 5.34
N SER A 90 -25.52 -17.46 5.59
CA SER A 90 -25.24 -16.04 5.38
C SER A 90 -24.33 -15.52 6.51
N PRO A 91 -23.21 -14.84 6.18
CA PRO A 91 -22.34 -14.22 7.18
C PRO A 91 -23.07 -13.22 8.09
N GLU A 92 -24.06 -12.48 7.55
CA GLU A 92 -24.90 -11.58 8.32
C GLU A 92 -25.71 -12.32 9.39
N THR A 93 -26.40 -13.40 9.01
CA THR A 93 -27.25 -14.18 9.92
C THR A 93 -26.42 -14.77 11.05
N LEU A 94 -25.25 -15.32 10.71
CA LEU A 94 -24.30 -15.85 11.69
C LEU A 94 -23.82 -14.77 12.66
N PHE A 95 -23.41 -13.61 12.13
CA PHE A 95 -22.94 -12.50 12.95
C PHE A 95 -24.01 -12.07 13.96
N ARG A 96 -25.24 -11.81 13.48
CA ARG A 96 -26.35 -11.34 14.32
C ARG A 96 -26.78 -12.39 15.34
N SER A 97 -26.91 -13.64 14.92
CA SER A 97 -27.24 -14.75 15.82
C SER A 97 -26.25 -14.88 16.97
N LYS A 98 -24.94 -14.80 16.68
CA LYS A 98 -23.89 -14.84 17.71
C LYS A 98 -23.88 -13.58 18.58
N LEU A 99 -24.18 -12.42 18.01
CA LEU A 99 -24.29 -11.16 18.74
C LEU A 99 -25.46 -11.20 19.73
N ASP A 100 -26.65 -11.60 19.27
CA ASP A 100 -27.87 -11.69 20.08
C ASP A 100 -27.72 -12.74 21.18
N ALA A 101 -27.02 -13.84 20.91
CA ALA A 101 -26.71 -14.86 21.90
C ALA A 101 -25.59 -14.44 22.89
N GLY A 102 -24.94 -13.28 22.69
CA GLY A 102 -23.82 -12.84 23.53
C GLY A 102 -22.55 -13.70 23.39
N THR A 103 -22.43 -14.46 22.30
CA THR A 103 -21.31 -15.40 22.03
C THR A 103 -20.40 -14.94 20.91
N LEU A 104 -20.62 -13.74 20.37
CA LEU A 104 -19.79 -13.17 19.31
C LEU A 104 -18.39 -12.85 19.83
N SER A 105 -17.38 -13.51 19.27
CA SER A 105 -15.97 -13.22 19.50
C SER A 105 -15.35 -12.45 18.34
N ARG A 106 -14.26 -11.70 18.59
CA ARG A 106 -13.53 -10.93 17.55
C ARG A 106 -13.09 -11.77 16.35
N PRO A 107 -12.55 -12.99 16.52
CA PRO A 107 -12.20 -13.84 15.38
C PRO A 107 -13.41 -14.26 14.54
N VAL A 108 -14.55 -14.59 15.18
CA VAL A 108 -15.79 -14.98 14.49
C VAL A 108 -16.36 -13.77 13.75
N ALA A 109 -16.45 -12.62 14.42
CA ALA A 109 -16.85 -11.36 13.81
C ALA A 109 -15.99 -11.04 12.58
N SER A 110 -14.66 -11.15 12.70
CA SER A 110 -13.73 -10.89 11.61
C SER A 110 -14.02 -11.78 10.39
N ILE A 111 -14.31 -13.06 10.60
CA ILE A 111 -14.65 -13.99 9.51
C ILE A 111 -15.96 -13.54 8.85
N CYS A 112 -17.01 -13.28 9.63
CA CYS A 112 -18.30 -12.87 9.08
C CYS A 112 -18.19 -11.56 8.27
N LEU A 113 -17.49 -10.54 8.78
CA LEU A 113 -17.36 -9.25 8.09
C LEU A 113 -16.50 -9.35 6.82
N VAL A 114 -15.42 -10.14 6.85
CA VAL A 114 -14.57 -10.37 5.67
C VAL A 114 -15.37 -11.10 4.58
N GLU A 115 -16.09 -12.16 4.94
CA GLU A 115 -16.91 -12.91 3.99
C GLU A 115 -18.10 -12.09 3.47
N ALA A 116 -18.74 -11.27 4.31
CA ALA A 116 -19.77 -10.33 3.86
C ALA A 116 -19.22 -9.32 2.84
N ASN A 117 -17.99 -8.82 3.05
CA ASN A 117 -17.31 -7.95 2.09
C ASN A 117 -17.06 -8.64 0.75
N HIS A 118 -16.57 -9.88 0.77
CA HIS A 118 -16.37 -10.69 -0.44
C HIS A 118 -17.67 -10.94 -1.19
N ARG A 119 -18.77 -11.22 -0.47
CA ARG A 119 -20.09 -11.45 -1.04
C ARG A 119 -20.84 -10.16 -1.40
N ASN A 120 -20.24 -8.98 -1.23
CA ASN A 120 -20.84 -7.66 -1.49
C ASN A 120 -22.21 -7.46 -0.79
N GLN A 121 -22.36 -7.95 0.44
CA GLN A 121 -23.62 -7.89 1.20
C GLN A 121 -23.78 -6.55 1.94
N VAL A 122 -23.92 -5.44 1.19
CA VAL A 122 -23.98 -4.08 1.76
C VAL A 122 -25.34 -3.76 2.39
N ALA A 123 -26.44 -4.35 1.89
CA ALA A 123 -27.80 -4.07 2.39
C ALA A 123 -28.04 -4.52 3.85
N ALA A 124 -27.16 -5.37 4.37
CA ALA A 124 -27.23 -5.97 5.70
C ALA A 124 -26.96 -5.01 6.87
N LYS A 125 -26.46 -3.78 6.62
CA LYS A 125 -25.99 -2.83 7.65
C LYS A 125 -25.05 -3.49 8.68
N LEU A 126 -24.22 -4.40 8.19
CA LEU A 126 -23.37 -5.24 9.03
C LEU A 126 -22.18 -4.45 9.57
N GLY A 127 -21.69 -3.46 8.83
CA GLY A 127 -20.68 -2.51 9.28
C GLY A 127 -21.14 -1.71 10.47
N GLN A 128 -22.36 -1.14 10.40
CA GLN A 128 -22.97 -0.41 11.51
C GLN A 128 -23.17 -1.28 12.76
N ALA A 129 -23.65 -2.53 12.60
CA ALA A 129 -23.80 -3.46 13.70
C ALA A 129 -22.44 -3.79 14.36
N ALA A 130 -21.41 -4.03 13.56
CA ALA A 130 -20.05 -4.28 14.03
C ALA A 130 -19.44 -3.08 14.77
N LEU A 131 -19.64 -1.87 14.25
CA LEU A 131 -19.15 -0.66 14.91
C LEU A 131 -19.82 -0.45 16.26
N THR A 132 -21.14 -0.63 16.33
CA THR A 132 -21.89 -0.54 17.59
C THR A 132 -21.35 -1.52 18.62
N TRP A 133 -21.11 -2.76 18.22
CA TRP A 133 -20.53 -3.79 19.09
C TRP A 133 -19.10 -3.46 19.55
N LEU A 134 -18.28 -2.90 18.67
CA LEU A 134 -16.88 -2.54 18.97
C LEU A 134 -16.70 -1.19 19.66
N TRP A 135 -17.75 -0.37 19.76
CA TRP A 135 -17.65 1.04 20.14
C TRP A 135 -16.88 1.22 21.46
N ASP A 136 -17.27 0.46 22.48
CA ASP A 136 -16.66 0.52 23.82
C ASP A 136 -15.45 -0.42 23.98
N GLN A 137 -15.26 -1.37 23.06
CA GLN A 137 -14.16 -2.34 23.08
C GLN A 137 -12.91 -1.87 22.31
N ARG A 138 -12.92 -0.65 21.76
CA ARG A 138 -11.81 -0.11 20.93
C ARG A 138 -10.44 -0.13 21.61
N ASP A 139 -10.41 0.09 22.94
CA ASP A 139 -9.19 0.07 23.74
C ASP A 139 -8.76 -1.36 24.11
N ASP A 140 -9.55 -2.39 23.82
CA ASP A 140 -9.23 -3.80 24.07
C ASP A 140 -8.78 -4.54 22.79
N LEU A 141 -8.83 -3.86 21.65
CA LEU A 141 -8.34 -4.37 20.37
C LEU A 141 -6.84 -4.69 20.44
N ILE A 142 -6.51 -5.87 19.90
CA ILE A 142 -5.16 -6.45 19.88
C ILE A 142 -4.63 -6.36 18.45
N TYR A 143 -3.57 -5.58 18.27
CA TYR A 143 -2.96 -5.38 16.97
C TYR A 143 -1.62 -6.12 16.86
N PRO A 144 -1.34 -6.77 15.70
CA PRO A 144 -2.05 -6.66 14.42
C PRO A 144 -3.21 -7.66 14.24
N ASP A 145 -3.56 -8.44 15.27
CA ASP A 145 -4.49 -9.57 15.15
C ASP A 145 -5.91 -9.14 14.75
N ASP A 146 -6.39 -7.99 15.22
CA ASP A 146 -7.72 -7.43 14.91
C ASP A 146 -7.73 -6.47 13.70
N ASN A 147 -6.64 -6.39 12.93
CA ASN A 147 -6.59 -5.49 11.76
C ASN A 147 -7.70 -5.82 10.74
N ASP A 148 -7.90 -7.10 10.44
CA ASP A 148 -8.90 -7.52 9.45
C ASP A 148 -10.31 -7.18 9.90
N LEU A 149 -10.60 -7.34 11.20
CA LEU A 149 -11.87 -6.96 11.79
C LEU A 149 -12.16 -5.47 11.55
N VAL A 150 -11.20 -4.61 11.89
CA VAL A 150 -11.35 -3.15 11.74
C VAL A 150 -11.40 -2.75 10.27
N PHE A 151 -10.58 -3.34 9.41
CA PHE A 151 -10.61 -3.06 7.96
C PHE A 151 -11.94 -3.48 7.35
N ALA A 152 -12.44 -4.69 7.66
CA ALA A 152 -13.68 -5.20 7.11
C ALA A 152 -14.89 -4.37 7.59
N MET A 153 -14.92 -4.00 8.87
CA MET A 153 -15.93 -3.09 9.42
C MET A 153 -15.91 -1.74 8.70
N THR A 154 -14.72 -1.15 8.53
CA THR A 154 -14.57 0.15 7.85
C THR A 154 -15.02 0.07 6.39
N ASP A 155 -14.65 -1.00 5.67
CA ASP A 155 -15.04 -1.23 4.28
C ASP A 155 -16.56 -1.33 4.12
N LEU A 156 -17.23 -2.06 5.01
CA LEU A 156 -18.69 -2.16 5.03
C LEU A 156 -19.34 -0.81 5.32
N LEU A 157 -18.89 -0.07 6.33
CA LEU A 157 -19.46 1.24 6.68
C LEU A 157 -19.37 2.24 5.52
N VAL A 158 -18.24 2.29 4.82
CA VAL A 158 -18.08 3.17 3.65
C VAL A 158 -19.05 2.76 2.54
N ARG A 159 -19.18 1.45 2.27
CA ARG A 159 -20.12 0.93 1.26
C ARG A 159 -21.58 1.17 1.65
N GLU A 160 -21.89 1.13 2.93
CA GLU A 160 -23.21 1.43 3.50
C GLU A 160 -23.54 2.94 3.48
N GLY A 161 -22.59 3.81 3.15
CA GLY A 161 -22.76 5.27 3.18
C GLY A 161 -22.63 5.90 4.57
N ASN A 162 -22.17 5.14 5.56
CA ASN A 162 -22.05 5.55 6.97
C ASN A 162 -20.60 5.92 7.34
N GLU A 163 -19.85 6.53 6.42
CA GLU A 163 -18.43 6.85 6.64
C GLU A 163 -18.18 7.84 7.80
N GLU A 164 -19.14 8.71 8.09
CA GLU A 164 -19.02 9.66 9.21
C GLU A 164 -18.97 8.96 10.57
N GLU A 165 -19.60 7.78 10.71
CA GLU A 165 -19.50 6.98 11.94
C GLU A 165 -18.06 6.48 12.17
N VAL A 166 -17.33 6.16 11.09
CA VAL A 166 -15.89 5.83 11.17
C VAL A 166 -15.11 7.04 11.68
N TRP A 167 -15.41 8.23 11.17
CA TRP A 167 -14.75 9.46 11.61
C TRP A 167 -15.02 9.77 13.08
N ASP A 168 -16.25 9.59 13.54
CA ASP A 168 -16.60 9.75 14.95
C ASP A 168 -15.85 8.76 15.84
N TRP A 169 -15.74 7.51 15.41
CA TRP A 169 -14.96 6.50 16.13
C TRP A 169 -13.45 6.82 16.18
N ILE A 170 -12.90 7.39 15.10
CA ILE A 170 -11.50 7.88 15.08
C ILE A 170 -11.32 9.07 16.05
N ARG A 171 -12.33 9.94 16.22
CA ARG A 171 -12.27 11.09 17.14
C ARG A 171 -12.33 10.68 18.61
N CYS A 172 -12.93 9.54 18.94
CA CYS A 172 -13.09 9.06 20.31
C CYS A 172 -11.77 9.04 21.09
N ARG A 173 -11.82 9.50 22.34
CA ARG A 173 -10.66 9.47 23.25
C ARG A 173 -10.34 8.03 23.66
N SER A 174 -9.06 7.78 23.93
CA SER A 174 -8.63 6.53 24.57
C SER A 174 -8.93 6.57 26.05
N HIS A 175 -9.41 5.46 26.59
CA HIS A 175 -9.47 5.19 28.01
C HIS A 175 -8.17 4.57 28.56
N ARG A 176 -7.23 4.18 27.68
CA ARG A 176 -5.92 3.65 28.09
C ARG A 176 -5.11 4.70 28.87
N SER A 177 -4.29 4.24 29.83
CA SER A 177 -3.46 5.12 30.66
C SER A 177 -2.60 6.06 29.80
N LYS A 178 -2.44 7.32 30.25
CA LYS A 178 -1.60 8.32 29.60
C LYS A 178 -0.12 7.96 29.56
N ASP A 179 0.31 7.04 30.42
CA ASP A 179 1.71 6.56 30.49
C ASP A 179 2.08 5.67 29.30
N LEU A 180 1.08 5.10 28.62
CA LEU A 180 1.34 4.30 27.42
C LEU A 180 1.75 5.20 26.25
N PRO A 181 2.67 4.73 25.38
CA PRO A 181 3.06 5.46 24.20
C PRO A 181 1.87 5.83 23.32
N PHE A 182 1.95 7.00 22.70
CA PHE A 182 0.87 7.56 21.88
C PHE A 182 0.34 6.58 20.81
N TYR A 183 1.24 5.87 20.12
CA TYR A 183 0.87 4.90 19.09
C TYR A 183 0.09 3.70 19.65
N VAL A 184 0.38 3.27 20.89
CA VAL A 184 -0.37 2.19 21.56
C VAL A 184 -1.75 2.70 21.96
N ARG A 185 -1.84 3.91 22.48
CA ARG A 185 -3.12 4.48 22.94
C ARG A 185 -4.11 4.77 21.83
N HIS A 186 -3.67 4.83 20.58
CA HIS A 186 -4.50 5.28 19.45
C HIS A 186 -4.36 4.37 18.22
N GLU A 187 -3.97 3.12 18.42
CA GLU A 187 -3.68 2.20 17.33
C GLU A 187 -4.91 1.94 16.45
N TRP A 188 -6.11 1.83 17.02
CA TRP A 188 -7.35 1.67 16.24
C TRP A 188 -7.62 2.86 15.32
N ARG A 189 -7.21 4.08 15.70
CA ARG A 189 -7.37 5.27 14.85
C ARG A 189 -6.57 5.12 13.57
N ALA A 190 -5.32 4.67 13.69
CA ALA A 190 -4.44 4.45 12.55
C ALA A 190 -4.96 3.31 11.67
N THR A 191 -5.46 2.22 12.26
CA THR A 191 -6.04 1.09 11.53
C THR A 191 -7.34 1.46 10.83
N ALA A 192 -8.26 2.15 11.50
CA ALA A 192 -9.52 2.62 10.92
C ALA A 192 -9.27 3.62 9.78
N LEU A 193 -8.37 4.60 9.97
CA LEU A 193 -7.99 5.54 8.92
C LEU A 193 -7.40 4.82 7.70
N LYS A 194 -6.51 3.84 7.93
CA LYS A 194 -5.96 3.04 6.83
C LYS A 194 -7.08 2.26 6.11
N GLY A 195 -8.00 1.66 6.85
CA GLY A 195 -9.18 0.99 6.30
C GLY A 195 -9.99 1.93 5.42
N LEU A 196 -10.27 3.14 5.90
CA LEU A 196 -11.04 4.15 5.19
C LEU A 196 -10.37 4.57 3.87
N VAL A 197 -9.07 4.89 3.91
CA VAL A 197 -8.29 5.26 2.72
C VAL A 197 -8.27 4.11 1.71
N MET A 198 -8.14 2.87 2.17
CA MET A 198 -8.20 1.67 1.32
C MET A 198 -9.58 1.49 0.68
N SER A 199 -10.66 1.63 1.44
CA SER A 199 -12.03 1.48 0.96
C SER A 199 -12.40 2.55 -0.07
N LYS A 200 -12.04 3.81 0.18
CA LYS A 200 -12.19 4.90 -0.81
C LYS A 200 -11.49 4.60 -2.12
N THR A 201 -10.31 4.01 -2.04
CA THR A 201 -9.55 3.61 -3.23
C THR A 201 -10.25 2.48 -3.99
N LYS A 202 -10.77 1.45 -3.31
CA LYS A 202 -11.49 0.34 -3.95
C LYS A 202 -12.76 0.81 -4.66
N LEU A 203 -13.45 1.80 -4.08
CA LEU A 203 -14.69 2.35 -4.63
C LEU A 203 -14.46 3.37 -5.75
N SER A 204 -13.22 3.78 -6.00
CA SER A 204 -12.91 4.68 -7.11
C SER A 204 -13.27 4.02 -8.45
N THR A 205 -14.28 4.55 -9.13
CA THR A 205 -14.76 4.08 -10.43
C THR A 205 -13.91 4.56 -11.61
N ASN A 206 -13.12 5.62 -11.43
CA ASN A 206 -12.36 6.27 -12.51
C ASN A 206 -10.85 6.11 -12.38
N GLY A 207 -10.34 5.20 -11.54
CA GLY A 207 -8.90 5.13 -11.27
C GLY A 207 -8.35 6.47 -10.75
N SER A 208 -9.04 7.06 -9.77
CA SER A 208 -8.61 8.28 -9.08
C SER A 208 -8.36 7.98 -7.60
N LEU A 209 -7.31 8.57 -7.03
CA LEU A 209 -7.05 8.52 -5.59
C LEU A 209 -7.69 9.68 -4.81
N ASP A 210 -8.51 10.52 -5.46
CA ASP A 210 -8.96 11.79 -4.86
C ASP A 210 -9.65 11.60 -3.51
N GLU A 211 -10.66 10.73 -3.42
CA GLU A 211 -11.38 10.48 -2.15
C GLU A 211 -10.47 9.89 -1.07
N ALA A 212 -9.52 9.04 -1.46
CA ALA A 212 -8.55 8.45 -0.53
C ALA A 212 -7.55 9.50 -0.02
N ILE A 213 -7.10 10.40 -0.90
CA ILE A 213 -6.23 11.53 -0.56
C ILE A 213 -6.98 12.51 0.35
N GLU A 214 -8.23 12.85 0.03
CA GLU A 214 -9.05 13.73 0.84
C GLU A 214 -9.30 13.16 2.24
N ALA A 215 -9.63 11.87 2.34
CA ALA A 215 -9.75 11.19 3.62
C ALA A 215 -8.46 11.29 4.44
N PHE A 216 -7.30 11.01 3.83
CA PHE A 216 -6.03 11.15 4.53
C PHE A 216 -5.72 12.58 4.96
N LEU A 217 -5.94 13.57 4.08
CA LEU A 217 -5.70 14.98 4.40
C LEU A 217 -6.64 15.47 5.51
N ARG A 218 -7.90 15.00 5.54
CA ARG A 218 -8.86 15.28 6.61
C ARG A 218 -8.36 14.80 7.98
N SER A 219 -7.58 13.71 8.02
CA SER A 219 -6.99 13.22 9.26
C SER A 219 -5.87 14.11 9.82
N GLY A 220 -5.34 15.06 9.04
CA GLY A 220 -4.20 15.89 9.46
C GLY A 220 -4.45 16.78 10.68
N SER A 221 -5.72 17.10 11.00
CA SER A 221 -6.09 17.79 12.24
C SER A 221 -6.35 16.84 13.42
N MET A 222 -6.24 15.53 13.18
CA MET A 222 -6.55 14.49 14.15
C MET A 222 -5.25 13.93 14.71
N SER A 223 -5.25 13.63 16.00
CA SER A 223 -4.13 12.96 16.66
C SER A 223 -4.18 11.46 16.31
N VAL A 224 -3.79 11.14 15.08
CA VAL A 224 -3.66 9.76 14.57
C VAL A 224 -2.17 9.39 14.56
N PRO A 225 -1.78 8.23 15.08
CA PRO A 225 -0.40 7.76 14.99
C PRO A 225 0.08 7.66 13.53
N ASP A 226 1.29 8.14 13.28
CA ASP A 226 1.99 7.93 12.00
C ASP A 226 2.11 6.43 11.70
N GLY A 227 2.10 6.07 10.42
CA GLY A 227 2.37 4.68 10.00
C GLY A 227 1.50 4.18 8.84
N GLY A 228 0.43 3.45 9.17
CA GLY A 228 -0.23 2.52 8.24
C GLY A 228 -0.86 3.16 7.01
N SER A 229 -1.64 4.23 7.19
CA SER A 229 -2.29 4.97 6.10
C SER A 229 -1.28 5.76 5.26
N GLU A 230 -0.30 6.37 5.91
CA GLU A 230 0.81 7.08 5.27
C GLU A 230 1.61 6.15 4.34
N SER A 231 2.13 5.04 4.87
CA SER A 231 2.89 4.05 4.09
C SER A 231 2.07 3.48 2.92
N TRP A 232 0.78 3.26 3.15
CA TRP A 232 -0.14 2.81 2.11
C TRP A 232 -0.26 3.85 0.99
N LEU A 233 -0.43 5.14 1.32
CA LEU A 233 -0.52 6.22 0.34
C LEU A 233 0.79 6.41 -0.42
N LYS A 234 1.93 6.41 0.28
CA LYS A 234 3.26 6.46 -0.37
C LYS A 234 3.39 5.39 -1.45
N THR A 235 2.92 4.17 -1.14
CA THR A 235 2.92 3.07 -2.09
C THR A 235 2.02 3.35 -3.29
N HIS A 236 0.78 3.78 -3.08
CA HIS A 236 -0.22 3.94 -4.16
C HIS A 236 0.02 5.18 -5.04
N LEU A 237 0.55 6.27 -4.47
CA LEU A 237 1.03 7.44 -5.21
C LEU A 237 2.24 7.11 -6.10
N SER A 238 2.92 5.99 -5.83
CA SER A 238 4.08 5.51 -6.59
C SER A 238 3.77 4.26 -7.44
N TRP A 239 2.49 3.91 -7.63
CA TRP A 239 2.09 2.68 -8.31
C TRP A 239 1.85 2.91 -9.81
N PHE A 240 2.60 2.19 -10.64
CA PHE A 240 2.44 2.11 -12.09
C PHE A 240 2.24 0.66 -12.55
N ILE A 241 1.53 0.48 -13.66
CA ILE A 241 1.26 -0.81 -14.29
C ILE A 241 1.96 -0.85 -15.65
N PRO A 242 2.72 -1.91 -15.96
CA PRO A 242 3.25 -2.12 -17.30
C PRO A 242 2.09 -2.44 -18.25
N LEU A 243 1.98 -1.69 -19.35
CA LEU A 243 1.09 -1.99 -20.45
C LEU A 243 1.68 -3.16 -21.25
N GLN A 244 0.93 -4.27 -21.34
CA GLN A 244 1.35 -5.41 -22.15
C GLN A 244 1.41 -5.04 -23.63
N ALA A 245 2.48 -5.46 -24.30
CA ALA A 245 2.83 -5.11 -25.68
C ALA A 245 1.92 -5.77 -26.76
N HIS A 246 0.66 -6.05 -26.45
CA HIS A 246 -0.29 -6.67 -27.40
C HIS A 246 -1.19 -5.67 -28.14
N GLU A 247 -1.02 -4.38 -27.90
CA GLU A 247 -1.65 -3.33 -28.70
C GLU A 247 -0.60 -2.63 -29.57
N ARG A 248 -0.77 -2.79 -30.88
CA ARG A 248 0.08 -2.33 -31.99
C ARG A 248 0.64 -0.92 -31.79
N SER A 249 1.79 -0.82 -31.16
CA SER A 249 2.81 0.20 -31.39
C SER A 249 4.08 -0.29 -30.69
N PRO A 250 5.09 -0.78 -31.42
CA PRO A 250 6.45 -0.63 -30.91
C PRO A 250 6.59 0.84 -30.58
N SER A 251 6.95 1.19 -29.35
CA SER A 251 7.46 2.55 -29.16
C SER A 251 8.60 2.68 -30.17
N ILE A 252 8.60 3.75 -30.98
CA ILE A 252 9.63 3.99 -32.00
C ILE A 252 11.05 3.94 -31.37
N ASN A 253 11.13 4.03 -30.04
CA ASN A 253 12.32 4.05 -29.20
C ASN A 253 12.53 2.79 -28.32
N GLY A 254 11.78 1.70 -28.52
CA GLY A 254 12.08 0.35 -27.98
C GLY A 254 11.82 0.05 -26.49
N GLY A 255 11.33 1.00 -25.68
CA GLY A 255 11.02 0.78 -24.25
C GLY A 255 9.60 0.25 -23.98
N ARG A 256 9.42 -0.46 -22.84
CA ARG A 256 8.09 -0.88 -22.35
C ARG A 256 7.19 0.34 -22.14
N ARG A 257 5.87 0.13 -22.24
CA ARG A 257 4.90 1.15 -21.85
C ARG A 257 4.48 1.01 -20.40
N TRP A 258 4.56 2.10 -19.65
CA TRP A 258 4.14 2.21 -18.25
C TRP A 258 2.99 3.21 -18.18
N THR A 259 2.00 2.95 -17.33
CA THR A 259 0.88 3.87 -17.09
C THR A 259 0.63 3.95 -15.60
N HIS A 260 0.34 5.17 -15.12
CA HIS A 260 0.00 5.42 -13.72
C HIS A 260 -1.23 4.58 -13.36
N SER A 261 -1.23 3.90 -12.21
CA SER A 261 -2.40 3.11 -11.78
C SER A 261 -3.63 3.98 -11.54
N TRP A 262 -3.39 5.26 -11.25
CA TRP A 262 -4.41 6.26 -10.88
C TRP A 262 -4.38 7.52 -11.77
N PRO A 263 -4.58 7.39 -13.09
CA PRO A 263 -4.30 8.45 -14.05
C PRO A 263 -5.24 9.66 -13.92
N ASN A 264 -6.39 9.50 -13.27
CA ASN A 264 -7.41 10.55 -13.14
C ASN A 264 -7.36 11.28 -11.80
N THR A 265 -6.33 11.04 -10.98
CA THR A 265 -6.14 11.74 -9.70
C THR A 265 -5.88 13.23 -9.94
N ASN A 266 -6.60 14.09 -9.22
CA ASN A 266 -6.50 15.53 -9.32
C ASN A 266 -5.10 16.02 -8.94
N MET A 267 -4.47 16.74 -9.86
CA MET A 267 -3.10 17.24 -9.68
C MET A 267 -2.93 18.13 -8.44
N ARG A 268 -3.90 18.99 -8.12
CA ARG A 268 -3.80 19.86 -6.93
C ARG A 268 -3.85 19.04 -5.65
N LEU A 269 -4.70 18.02 -5.59
CA LEU A 269 -4.78 17.09 -4.46
C LEU A 269 -3.48 16.28 -4.33
N TYR A 270 -2.95 15.76 -5.44
CA TYR A 270 -1.67 15.07 -5.47
C TYR A 270 -0.53 15.91 -4.89
N HIS A 271 -0.34 17.14 -5.38
CA HIS A 271 0.72 18.01 -4.86
C HIS A 271 0.53 18.31 -3.38
N ARG A 272 -0.71 18.57 -2.95
CA ARG A 272 -1.02 18.85 -1.54
C ARG A 272 -0.67 17.66 -0.65
N VAL A 273 -1.00 16.43 -1.05
CA VAL A 273 -0.67 15.24 -0.26
C VAL A 273 0.83 14.95 -0.28
N VAL A 274 1.51 15.14 -1.42
CA VAL A 274 2.97 14.97 -1.49
C VAL A 274 3.67 15.96 -0.55
N VAL A 275 3.32 17.26 -0.58
CA VAL A 275 3.88 18.26 0.36
C VAL A 275 3.63 17.87 1.81
N THR A 276 2.41 17.40 2.11
CA THR A 276 2.05 16.93 3.45
C THR A 276 2.93 15.76 3.89
N LEU A 277 3.08 14.74 3.03
CA LEU A 277 3.95 13.58 3.30
C LEU A 277 5.41 13.99 3.45
N ILE A 278 5.92 14.94 2.66
CA ILE A 278 7.30 15.44 2.77
C ILE A 278 7.55 16.12 4.11
N SER A 279 6.56 16.87 4.62
CA SER A 279 6.68 17.52 5.93
C SER A 279 6.69 16.53 7.10
N MET A 280 6.22 15.29 6.89
CA MET A 280 6.31 14.23 7.88
C MET A 280 7.76 13.73 7.97
N HIS A 281 8.30 13.63 9.19
CA HIS A 281 9.69 13.27 9.47
C HIS A 281 10.06 11.82 9.06
N SER A 282 9.08 11.07 8.53
CA SER A 282 9.18 9.69 8.08
C SER A 282 9.55 9.53 6.60
N THR A 283 9.54 10.60 5.79
CA THR A 283 9.79 10.55 4.34
C THR A 283 11.28 10.53 4.02
N SER A 284 11.71 9.50 3.28
CA SER A 284 13.11 9.28 2.92
C SER A 284 13.48 9.92 1.57
N ARG A 285 14.79 10.08 1.30
CA ARG A 285 15.29 10.48 -0.03
C ARG A 285 14.76 9.58 -1.15
N LEU A 286 14.67 8.28 -0.89
CA LEU A 286 14.13 7.32 -1.85
C LEU A 286 12.63 7.52 -2.10
N ASP A 287 11.86 7.91 -1.09
CA ASP A 287 10.44 8.26 -1.28
C ASP A 287 10.29 9.51 -2.17
N LEU A 288 11.14 10.53 -1.97
CA LEU A 288 11.16 11.73 -2.80
C LEU A 288 11.50 11.40 -4.25
N ALA A 289 12.53 10.59 -4.47
CA ALA A 289 12.91 10.14 -5.81
C ALA A 289 11.78 9.35 -6.48
N LYS A 290 11.07 8.50 -5.72
CA LYS A 290 9.87 7.81 -6.21
C LYS A 290 8.75 8.79 -6.57
N PHE A 291 8.44 9.78 -5.74
CA PHE A 291 7.40 10.76 -6.08
C PHE A 291 7.71 11.55 -7.35
N ALA A 292 8.99 11.90 -7.58
CA ALA A 292 9.41 12.54 -8.82
C ALA A 292 9.26 11.60 -10.03
N MET A 293 9.75 10.36 -9.92
CA MET A 293 9.61 9.34 -10.96
C MET A 293 8.16 9.06 -11.31
N TYR A 294 7.27 9.13 -10.32
CA TYR A 294 5.87 8.77 -10.42
C TYR A 294 4.93 9.97 -10.43
N HIS A 295 5.44 11.12 -10.83
CA HIS A 295 4.63 12.32 -10.95
C HIS A 295 3.54 12.16 -12.02
N ILE A 296 2.29 12.50 -11.69
CA ILE A 296 1.10 12.21 -12.52
C ILE A 296 1.20 12.75 -13.96
N ARG A 297 1.91 13.86 -14.18
CA ARG A 297 2.03 14.46 -15.52
C ARG A 297 3.16 13.90 -16.37
N VAL A 298 4.36 13.91 -15.81
CA VAL A 298 5.59 13.56 -16.53
C VAL A 298 6.49 12.88 -15.50
N PRO A 299 6.87 11.61 -15.74
CA PRO A 299 7.82 10.94 -14.88
C PRO A 299 9.19 11.63 -14.97
N ASP A 300 9.84 11.83 -13.82
CA ASP A 300 11.21 12.34 -13.76
C ASP A 300 12.17 11.24 -13.29
N PRO A 301 12.94 10.61 -14.20
CA PRO A 301 13.87 9.55 -13.85
C PRO A 301 15.18 10.04 -13.21
N GLU A 302 15.47 11.34 -13.25
CA GLU A 302 16.77 11.88 -12.84
C GLU A 302 17.04 11.68 -11.33
N PRO A 303 16.09 11.91 -10.41
CA PRO A 303 16.30 11.61 -9.00
C PRO A 303 16.59 10.13 -8.73
N ILE A 304 15.95 9.21 -9.45
CA ILE A 304 16.23 7.77 -9.31
C ILE A 304 17.65 7.46 -9.80
N MET A 305 18.06 8.02 -10.94
CA MET A 305 19.42 7.87 -11.44
C MET A 305 20.46 8.35 -10.42
N ASN A 306 20.24 9.52 -9.83
CA ASN A 306 21.15 10.10 -8.83
C ASN A 306 21.25 9.22 -7.58
N GLU A 307 20.14 8.65 -7.07
CA GLU A 307 20.19 7.75 -5.91
C GLU A 307 20.99 6.46 -6.18
N PHE A 308 20.95 5.94 -7.42
CA PHE A 308 21.75 4.77 -7.79
C PHE A 308 23.24 5.11 -8.03
N GLN A 309 23.53 6.29 -8.59
CA GLN A 309 24.90 6.79 -8.73
C GLN A 309 25.53 7.06 -7.35
N ASP A 310 24.83 7.77 -6.47
CA ASP A 310 25.25 8.00 -5.09
C ASP A 310 25.53 6.67 -4.37
N ALA A 311 24.70 5.64 -4.59
CA ALA A 311 24.89 4.33 -3.99
C ALA A 311 26.13 3.58 -4.50
N LEU A 312 26.58 3.84 -5.73
CA LEU A 312 27.83 3.24 -6.24
C LEU A 312 29.06 3.81 -5.53
N GLU A 313 28.99 5.08 -5.13
CA GLU A 313 30.10 5.79 -4.49
C GLU A 313 30.05 5.69 -2.96
N ASN A 314 28.85 5.50 -2.38
CA ASN A 314 28.62 5.47 -0.95
C ASN A 314 28.15 4.09 -0.45
N PRO A 315 29.03 3.29 0.19
CA PRO A 315 28.66 1.98 0.75
C PRO A 315 27.58 2.04 1.84
N ASN A 316 27.40 3.19 2.49
CA ASN A 316 26.40 3.39 3.54
C ASN A 316 25.06 3.91 3.00
N HIS A 317 24.89 3.97 1.67
CA HIS A 317 23.67 4.45 1.05
C HIS A 317 22.45 3.61 1.44
N ALA A 318 21.28 4.25 1.53
CA ALA A 318 20.05 3.59 1.97
C ALA A 318 19.68 2.35 1.13
N LEU A 319 20.01 2.38 -0.18
CA LEU A 319 19.79 1.27 -1.11
C LEU A 319 20.52 -0.03 -0.68
N HIS A 320 21.73 0.07 -0.12
CA HIS A 320 22.48 -1.10 0.40
C HIS A 320 21.86 -1.70 1.67
N THR A 321 21.07 -0.89 2.38
CA THR A 321 20.45 -1.27 3.66
C THR A 321 19.01 -1.75 3.52
N LEU A 322 18.49 -1.86 2.29
CA LEU A 322 17.16 -2.42 2.03
C LEU A 322 17.13 -3.90 2.41
N ARG A 323 16.43 -4.24 3.50
CA ARG A 323 16.40 -5.61 4.06
C ARG A 323 15.23 -6.46 3.58
N LEU A 324 14.18 -5.82 3.08
CA LEU A 324 12.95 -6.51 2.67
C LEU A 324 13.02 -6.77 1.16
N SER A 325 12.90 -8.04 0.78
CA SER A 325 12.92 -8.46 -0.63
C SER A 325 11.86 -7.75 -1.47
N THR A 326 10.70 -7.45 -0.89
CA THR A 326 9.63 -6.68 -1.53
C THR A 326 10.02 -5.22 -1.79
N THR A 327 10.70 -4.57 -0.83
CA THR A 327 11.18 -3.19 -0.99
C THR A 327 12.32 -3.12 -2.00
N MET A 328 13.25 -4.09 -1.97
CA MET A 328 14.29 -4.23 -2.99
C MET A 328 13.69 -4.40 -4.38
N HIS A 329 12.73 -5.32 -4.53
CA HIS A 329 12.05 -5.57 -5.80
C HIS A 329 11.31 -4.33 -6.30
N SER A 330 10.59 -3.62 -5.43
CA SER A 330 9.92 -2.37 -5.79
C SER A 330 10.92 -1.32 -6.30
N MET A 331 12.04 -1.12 -5.60
CA MET A 331 13.07 -0.15 -6.05
C MET A 331 13.74 -0.57 -7.35
N ARG A 332 13.95 -1.88 -7.54
CA ARG A 332 14.49 -2.43 -8.78
C ARG A 332 13.56 -2.17 -9.96
N LEU A 333 12.24 -2.40 -9.80
CA LEU A 333 11.23 -2.07 -10.81
C LEU A 333 11.16 -0.57 -11.08
N THR A 334 11.27 0.28 -10.05
CA THR A 334 11.34 1.73 -10.22
C THR A 334 12.55 2.13 -11.07
N ALA A 335 13.72 1.53 -10.83
CA ALA A 335 14.91 1.79 -11.63
C ALA A 335 14.77 1.28 -13.08
N GLU A 336 14.14 0.12 -13.30
CA GLU A 336 13.80 -0.37 -14.64
C GLU A 336 12.90 0.61 -15.41
N HIS A 337 11.84 1.09 -14.76
CA HIS A 337 10.96 2.11 -15.35
C HIS A 337 11.72 3.41 -15.64
N ALA A 338 12.57 3.87 -14.71
CA ALA A 338 13.39 5.06 -14.92
C ALA A 338 14.33 4.92 -16.15
N SER A 339 14.98 3.76 -16.33
CA SER A 339 15.76 3.47 -17.54
C SER A 339 14.91 3.54 -18.81
N ASP A 340 13.68 3.03 -18.78
CA ASP A 340 12.78 3.09 -19.93
C ASP A 340 12.34 4.52 -20.28
N GLU A 341 12.07 5.36 -19.28
CA GLU A 341 11.77 6.79 -19.51
C GLU A 341 12.98 7.55 -20.04
N LEU A 342 14.19 7.27 -19.54
CA LEU A 342 15.43 7.82 -20.10
C LEU A 342 15.59 7.47 -21.59
N ARG A 343 15.35 6.21 -21.98
CA ARG A 343 15.36 5.79 -23.40
C ARG A 343 14.33 6.55 -24.23
N ARG A 344 13.12 6.77 -23.69
CA ARG A 344 12.07 7.54 -24.39
C ARG A 344 12.45 8.99 -24.60
N PHE A 345 13.16 9.58 -23.64
CA PHE A 345 13.75 10.91 -23.76
C PHE A 345 15.02 10.95 -24.64
N GLY A 346 15.44 9.82 -25.23
CA GLY A 346 16.63 9.73 -26.08
C GLY A 346 17.95 9.66 -25.32
N ARG A 347 17.92 9.52 -23.98
CA ARG A 347 19.09 9.45 -23.10
C ARG A 347 19.57 7.99 -22.93
N TYR A 348 19.94 7.35 -24.03
CA TYR A 348 20.31 5.91 -24.04
C TYR A 348 21.54 5.58 -23.19
N ASN A 349 22.55 6.45 -23.17
CA ASN A 349 23.75 6.24 -22.36
C ASN A 349 23.42 6.27 -20.85
N ASP A 350 22.60 7.23 -20.43
CA ASP A 350 22.18 7.35 -19.03
C ASP A 350 21.33 6.15 -18.60
N ALA A 351 20.44 5.67 -19.49
CA ALA A 351 19.68 4.44 -19.25
C ALA A 351 20.61 3.22 -19.07
N ALA A 352 21.66 3.10 -19.88
CA ALA A 352 22.64 2.01 -19.77
C ALA A 352 23.44 2.10 -18.46
N LEU A 353 23.83 3.31 -18.05
CA LEU A 353 24.50 3.55 -16.76
C LEU A 353 23.59 3.17 -15.58
N LEU A 354 22.31 3.56 -15.63
CA LEU A 354 21.35 3.22 -14.60
C LEU A 354 21.11 1.71 -14.52
N ASP A 355 20.98 1.01 -15.65
CA ASP A 355 20.84 -0.45 -15.66
C ASP A 355 22.06 -1.15 -15.04
N ALA A 356 23.28 -0.71 -15.38
CA ALA A 356 24.50 -1.25 -14.80
C ALA A 356 24.57 -0.99 -13.28
N ALA A 357 24.22 0.23 -12.85
CA ALA A 357 24.14 0.59 -11.44
C ALA A 357 23.11 -0.26 -10.70
N ARG A 358 21.92 -0.46 -11.28
CA ARG A 358 20.85 -1.29 -10.74
C ARG A 358 21.31 -2.73 -10.50
N GLU A 359 21.95 -3.36 -11.49
CA GLU A 359 22.45 -4.73 -11.33
C GLU A 359 23.52 -4.86 -10.25
N LYS A 360 24.36 -3.83 -10.08
CA LYS A 360 25.42 -3.83 -9.07
C LYS A 360 24.88 -3.59 -7.65
N ILE A 361 23.92 -2.67 -7.48
CA ILE A 361 23.39 -2.27 -6.17
C ILE A 361 22.25 -3.18 -5.69
N LEU A 362 21.33 -3.53 -6.59
CA LEU A 362 20.16 -4.39 -6.32
C LEU A 362 20.11 -5.55 -7.32
N PRO A 363 21.03 -6.52 -7.24
CA PRO A 363 21.09 -7.64 -8.17
C PRO A 363 19.78 -8.43 -8.17
N SER A 364 19.40 -8.96 -9.34
CA SER A 364 18.25 -9.87 -9.43
C SER A 364 18.53 -11.11 -8.58
N THR A 365 17.89 -11.21 -7.42
CA THR A 365 17.79 -12.49 -6.73
C THR A 365 16.77 -13.30 -7.52
N GLY A 366 17.19 -14.36 -8.22
CA GLY A 366 16.31 -15.24 -9.04
C GLY A 366 15.16 -15.92 -8.28
N ALA A 367 14.84 -15.47 -7.06
CA ALA A 367 13.74 -15.91 -6.22
C ALA A 367 12.39 -15.23 -6.54
N TYR A 368 12.35 -14.18 -7.37
CA TYR A 368 11.10 -13.48 -7.72
C TYR A 368 11.17 -12.95 -9.17
N GLY A 369 10.84 -13.80 -10.15
CA GLY A 369 10.61 -13.37 -11.53
C GLY A 369 10.98 -14.37 -12.62
N ASP A 370 12.09 -15.10 -12.45
CA ASP A 370 12.59 -15.99 -13.51
C ASP A 370 12.17 -17.45 -13.30
N ARG A 371 10.86 -17.68 -13.33
CA ARG A 371 10.36 -18.97 -13.78
C ARG A 371 10.35 -18.91 -15.31
N ALA A 372 11.36 -19.52 -15.94
CA ALA A 372 11.53 -19.67 -17.39
C ALA A 372 10.30 -20.32 -18.09
N ASP A 373 9.37 -20.84 -17.30
CA ASP A 373 8.06 -21.35 -17.66
C ASP A 373 7.01 -20.29 -18.03
N ARG A 374 7.27 -18.97 -17.90
CA ARG A 374 6.34 -17.93 -18.41
C ARG A 374 6.66 -17.38 -19.79
N GLU A 375 7.93 -17.27 -20.21
CA GLU A 375 8.26 -16.84 -21.58
C GLU A 375 8.08 -17.97 -22.61
N SER A 376 8.19 -19.24 -22.17
CA SER A 376 7.99 -20.41 -23.03
C SER A 376 6.52 -20.73 -23.35
N ILE A 377 5.55 -20.18 -22.60
CA ILE A 377 4.11 -20.36 -22.90
C ILE A 377 3.63 -19.41 -24.01
N PHE A 378 4.26 -18.24 -24.17
CA PHE A 378 3.90 -17.27 -25.20
C PHE A 378 4.69 -17.41 -26.51
N ALA A 379 5.81 -18.16 -26.51
CA ALA A 379 6.62 -18.42 -27.68
C ALA A 379 6.14 -19.63 -28.53
N GLN A 380 5.19 -20.43 -28.04
CA GLN A 380 4.55 -21.45 -28.86
C GLN A 380 3.38 -20.84 -29.62
N GLY A 381 3.63 -20.52 -30.89
CA GLY A 381 2.58 -20.19 -31.85
C GLY A 381 1.43 -21.20 -31.73
N LYS A 382 0.19 -20.69 -31.81
CA LYS A 382 -1.03 -21.48 -31.81
C LYS A 382 -0.81 -22.80 -32.56
N PRO A 383 -0.92 -23.98 -31.93
CA PRO A 383 -0.97 -25.20 -32.71
C PRO A 383 -2.18 -25.09 -33.64
N ALA A 384 -1.93 -25.29 -34.93
CA ALA A 384 -2.96 -25.29 -35.96
C ALA A 384 -4.15 -26.15 -35.50
N LYS A 385 -5.37 -25.60 -35.63
CA LYS A 385 -6.62 -26.35 -35.49
C LYS A 385 -6.52 -27.61 -36.35
N LYS A 386 -6.32 -28.77 -35.74
CA LYS A 386 -6.66 -30.05 -36.38
C LYS A 386 -8.16 -30.24 -36.25
N SER A 387 -8.85 -30.13 -37.38
CA SER A 387 -10.23 -30.58 -37.57
C SER A 387 -10.29 -32.13 -37.65
N PRO A 388 -11.48 -32.73 -37.70
CA PRO A 388 -12.04 -33.59 -36.66
C PRO A 388 -11.71 -35.09 -36.82
N PHE A 389 -11.99 -35.83 -35.75
CA PHE A 389 -11.92 -37.29 -35.58
C PHE A 389 -12.23 -38.15 -36.81
N PRO A 390 -11.52 -39.28 -37.01
CA PRO A 390 -11.99 -40.33 -37.92
C PRO A 390 -13.09 -41.16 -37.23
N LYS A 391 -14.14 -41.44 -38.00
CA LYS A 391 -15.20 -42.40 -37.70
C LYS A 391 -14.58 -43.79 -37.57
N PHE A 392 -14.90 -44.52 -36.49
CA PHE A 392 -14.76 -45.97 -36.48
C PHE A 392 -16.04 -46.60 -37.03
N LYS A 393 -15.84 -47.61 -37.88
CA LYS A 393 -16.87 -48.45 -38.51
C LYS A 393 -17.50 -49.38 -37.50
#